data_AF-A0A932H4A3-F1
#
_entry.id   AF-A0A932H4A3-F1
#
_cell.length_a   1.000
_cell.length_b   1.000
_cell.length_c   1.000
_cell.angle_alpha   90.00
_cell.angle_beta   90.00
_cell.angle_gamma   90.00
#
_symmetry.space_group_name_H-M   'P 1'
#
loop_
_entity.id
_entity.type
_entity.pdbx_description
1 polymer ?
#
loop_
_entity_poly.entity_id
_entity_poly.type
_entity_poly.pdbx_seq_one_letter_code
_entity_poly.pdbx_strand_id
1 'polypeptide(L)'
;MPKNKWQLQEAKNQLSEVVRKAQSEGPQVITLHGTDAVVVVSAKDYQKLARPKGKLVDFFRKSPLTGVDLKLVREKGVARLPASERRTRLQSWVRRELVERFGGRLLPVDARTAARWGAMTGESENRGRPLPVIDSLIAATALVHGFTVATRNVEDFKRCGAACVNPWVEE
;
A
#
# COMPACT_ATOMS: atom_id res chain seq x y z
N MET A 1 -1.68 -21.56 25.76
CA MET A 1 -0.22 -21.33 25.65
C MET A 1 0.36 -22.40 24.75
N PRO A 2 1.31 -22.10 23.85
CA PRO A 2 1.89 -23.12 22.98
C PRO A 2 2.55 -24.20 23.85
N LYS A 3 2.13 -25.45 23.70
CA LYS A 3 2.66 -26.61 24.44
C LYS A 3 4.11 -26.95 24.03
N ASN A 4 4.62 -26.32 22.98
CA ASN A 4 5.86 -26.69 22.31
C ASN A 4 6.96 -25.67 22.62
N LYS A 5 7.60 -25.82 23.79
CA LYS A 5 8.72 -24.98 24.24
C LYS A 5 10.03 -25.78 24.24
N TRP A 6 11.11 -25.10 23.87
CA TRP A 6 12.45 -25.64 23.73
C TRP A 6 13.44 -24.75 24.48
N GLN A 7 14.30 -25.31 25.32
CA GLN A 7 15.44 -24.52 25.82
C GLN A 7 16.41 -24.24 24.66
N LEU A 8 17.07 -23.08 24.64
CA LEU A 8 17.97 -22.69 23.54
C LEU A 8 19.03 -23.77 23.21
N GLN A 9 19.58 -24.41 24.23
CA GLN A 9 20.57 -25.47 24.07
C GLN A 9 19.97 -26.72 23.40
N GLU A 10 18.75 -27.09 23.77
CA GLU A 10 18.02 -28.23 23.18
C GLU A 10 17.61 -27.93 21.73
N ALA A 11 17.10 -26.72 21.48
CA ALA A 11 16.75 -26.26 20.13
C ALA A 11 17.98 -26.24 19.20
N LYS A 12 19.16 -25.87 19.72
CA LYS A 12 20.41 -25.92 18.97
C LYS A 12 20.78 -27.35 18.56
N ASN A 13 20.61 -28.31 19.47
CA ASN A 13 20.93 -29.72 19.22
C ASN A 13 19.89 -30.42 18.32
N GLN A 14 18.65 -29.92 18.30
CA GLN A 14 17.53 -30.53 17.57
C GLN A 14 16.90 -29.54 16.56
N LEU A 15 17.71 -28.67 15.93
CA LEU A 15 17.18 -27.61 15.08
C LEU A 15 16.32 -28.14 13.93
N SER A 16 16.72 -29.27 13.33
CA SER A 16 15.93 -29.93 12.28
C SER A 16 14.54 -30.35 12.76
N GLU A 17 14.42 -30.81 14.00
CA GLU A 17 13.15 -31.19 14.59
C GLU A 17 12.29 -29.96 14.92
N VAL A 18 12.90 -28.90 15.46
CA VAL A 18 12.24 -27.60 15.68
C VAL A 18 11.65 -27.08 14.36
N VAL A 19 12.42 -27.13 13.28
CA VAL A 19 11.95 -26.70 11.95
C VAL A 19 10.82 -27.60 11.44
N ARG A 20 10.95 -28.93 11.56
CA ARG A 20 9.90 -29.87 11.15
C ARG A 20 8.60 -29.61 11.89
N LYS A 21 8.64 -29.49 13.22
CA LYS A 21 7.46 -29.20 14.03
C LYS A 21 6.89 -27.82 13.77
N ALA A 22 7.73 -26.82 13.48
CA ALA A 22 7.27 -25.51 13.03
C ALA A 22 6.47 -25.57 11.72
N GLN A 23 6.76 -26.53 10.83
CA GLN A 23 6.04 -26.76 9.59
C GLN A 23 4.76 -27.60 9.75
N SER A 24 4.76 -28.61 10.63
CA SER A 24 3.64 -29.56 10.77
C SER A 24 2.70 -29.28 11.94
N GLU A 25 3.23 -28.80 13.07
CA GLU A 25 2.52 -28.65 14.33
C GLU A 25 2.29 -27.17 14.71
N GLY A 26 2.86 -26.24 13.93
CA GLY A 26 2.74 -24.79 14.16
C GLY A 26 3.86 -24.22 15.04
N PRO A 27 3.69 -22.97 15.53
CA PRO A 27 4.78 -22.21 16.15
C PRO A 27 5.49 -22.93 17.29
N GLN A 28 6.82 -22.89 17.28
CA GLN A 28 7.69 -23.47 18.31
C GLN A 28 8.37 -22.35 19.07
N VAL A 29 8.38 -22.40 20.40
CA VAL A 29 8.98 -21.35 21.22
C VAL A 29 10.34 -21.80 21.73
N ILE A 30 11.37 -20.99 21.51
CA ILE A 30 12.70 -21.18 22.08
C ILE A 30 12.84 -20.24 23.29
N THR A 31 13.22 -20.80 24.43
CA THR A 31 13.44 -20.09 25.68
C THR A 31 14.92 -19.89 25.97
N LEU A 32 15.27 -18.74 26.55
CA LEU A 32 16.59 -18.42 27.08
C LEU A 32 16.44 -18.04 28.55
N HIS A 33 17.17 -18.74 29.43
CA HIS A 33 17.03 -18.58 30.90
C HIS A 33 15.57 -18.70 31.37
N GLY A 34 14.79 -19.61 30.77
CA GLY A 34 13.37 -19.82 31.10
C GLY A 34 12.40 -18.78 30.55
N THR A 35 12.88 -17.74 29.87
CA THR A 35 12.04 -16.70 29.25
C THR A 35 11.86 -16.97 27.76
N ASP A 36 10.66 -16.73 27.23
CA ASP A 36 10.37 -16.88 25.79
C ASP A 36 11.20 -15.87 24.99
N ALA A 37 12.20 -16.37 24.25
CA ALA A 37 13.19 -15.53 23.57
C ALA A 37 12.89 -15.39 22.07
N VAL A 38 12.51 -16.49 21.41
CA VAL A 38 12.23 -16.53 19.97
C VAL A 38 11.06 -17.46 19.69
N VAL A 39 10.24 -17.13 18.69
CA VAL A 39 9.22 -18.03 18.14
C VAL A 39 9.60 -18.40 16.71
N VAL A 40 9.77 -19.70 16.47
CA VAL A 40 10.03 -20.26 15.14
C VAL A 40 8.69 -20.61 14.50
N VAL A 41 8.45 -20.07 13.31
CA VAL A 41 7.26 -20.35 12.48
C VAL A 41 7.70 -20.80 11.10
N SER A 42 6.88 -21.62 10.44
CA SER A 42 7.13 -21.95 9.03
C SER A 42 7.15 -20.69 8.17
N ALA A 43 7.96 -20.68 7.11
CA ALA A 43 7.97 -19.56 6.17
C ALA A 43 6.58 -19.29 5.57
N LYS A 44 5.80 -20.34 5.32
CA LYS A 44 4.42 -20.26 4.83
C LYS A 44 3.51 -19.54 5.83
N ASP A 45 3.62 -19.83 7.11
CA ASP A 45 2.79 -19.19 8.14
C ASP A 45 3.27 -17.78 8.48
N TYR A 46 4.58 -17.54 8.44
CA TYR A 46 5.12 -16.18 8.50
C TYR A 46 4.58 -15.32 7.35
N GLN A 47 4.58 -15.82 6.12
CA GLN A 47 4.00 -15.11 4.97
C GLN A 47 2.50 -14.82 5.17
N LYS A 48 1.73 -15.73 5.77
CA LYS A 48 0.31 -15.48 6.09
C LYS A 48 0.14 -14.42 7.18
N LEU A 49 1.01 -14.40 8.18
CA LEU A 49 0.97 -13.42 9.27
C LEU A 49 1.46 -12.03 8.84
N ALA A 50 2.43 -11.99 7.92
CA ALA A 50 2.97 -10.78 7.32
C ALA A 50 2.06 -10.20 6.22
N ARG A 51 1.10 -10.98 5.71
CA ARG A 51 0.06 -10.46 4.82
C ARG A 51 -0.79 -9.43 5.57
N PRO A 52 -1.05 -8.24 5.00
CA PRO A 52 -1.98 -7.28 5.58
C PRO A 52 -3.32 -7.95 5.87
N LYS A 53 -3.77 -7.89 7.14
CA LYS A 53 -5.08 -8.44 7.53
C LYS A 53 -6.20 -7.46 7.12
N GLY A 54 -6.97 -7.85 6.10
CA GLY A 54 -8.20 -7.17 5.68
C GLY A 54 -8.21 -6.81 4.20
N LYS A 55 -9.40 -6.71 3.59
CA LYS A 55 -9.50 -6.14 2.24
C LYS A 55 -9.17 -4.66 2.33
N LEU A 56 -8.46 -4.10 1.33
CA LEU A 56 -8.17 -2.67 1.27
C LEU A 56 -9.47 -1.83 1.33
N VAL A 57 -10.56 -2.38 0.79
CA VAL A 57 -11.92 -1.84 0.94
C VAL A 57 -12.33 -1.71 2.40
N ASP A 58 -12.14 -2.75 3.20
CA ASP A 58 -12.47 -2.74 4.63
C ASP A 58 -11.60 -1.75 5.39
N PHE A 59 -10.33 -1.63 5.02
CA PHE A 59 -9.44 -0.61 5.56
C PHE A 59 -9.97 0.80 5.26
N PHE A 60 -10.37 1.10 4.02
CA PHE A 60 -10.95 2.39 3.68
C PHE A 60 -12.31 2.63 4.33
N ARG A 61 -13.18 1.60 4.43
CA ARG A 61 -14.50 1.68 5.09
C ARG A 61 -14.41 1.86 6.61
N LYS A 62 -13.33 1.38 7.24
CA LYS A 62 -13.05 1.55 8.67
C LYS A 62 -12.20 2.78 8.96
N SER A 63 -11.80 3.52 7.93
CA SER A 63 -11.02 4.74 8.11
C SER A 63 -11.87 5.75 8.88
N PRO A 64 -11.31 6.50 9.84
CA PRO A 64 -11.99 7.65 10.43
C PRO A 64 -12.29 8.76 9.39
N LEU A 65 -11.82 8.59 8.15
CA LEU A 65 -12.11 9.47 7.00
C LEU A 65 -13.24 8.94 6.11
N THR A 66 -13.92 7.86 6.49
CA THR A 66 -15.08 7.35 5.75
C THR A 66 -16.20 8.38 5.81
N GLY A 67 -16.70 8.82 4.64
CA GLY A 67 -17.71 9.88 4.54
C GLY A 67 -17.15 11.31 4.48
N VAL A 68 -15.84 11.50 4.58
CA VAL A 68 -15.22 12.77 4.20
C VAL A 68 -15.38 12.93 2.70
N ASP A 69 -16.14 13.93 2.25
CA ASP A 69 -16.26 14.28 0.84
C ASP A 69 -14.93 14.89 0.36
N LEU A 70 -13.98 14.01 0.06
CA LEU A 70 -12.74 14.34 -0.63
C LEU A 70 -13.08 14.61 -2.09
N LYS A 71 -13.69 15.76 -2.34
CA LYS A 71 -13.51 16.40 -3.64
C LYS A 71 -12.04 16.75 -3.70
N LEU A 72 -11.25 15.87 -4.33
CA LEU A 72 -9.83 16.05 -4.50
C LEU A 72 -9.63 17.25 -5.41
N VAL A 73 -9.70 18.44 -4.81
CA VAL A 73 -9.53 19.70 -5.50
C VAL A 73 -8.03 19.87 -5.62
N ARG A 74 -7.48 19.57 -6.81
CA ARG A 74 -6.12 20.02 -7.18
C ARG A 74 -5.99 21.49 -6.78
N GLU A 75 -4.81 21.99 -6.37
CA GLU A 75 -4.69 23.41 -5.98
C GLU A 75 -5.29 24.36 -7.04
N LYS A 76 -5.18 23.99 -8.33
CA LYS A 76 -5.88 24.63 -9.45
C LYS A 76 -7.39 24.79 -9.25
N GLY A 77 -8.09 23.77 -8.77
CA GLY A 77 -9.53 23.84 -8.49
C GLY A 77 -9.86 24.71 -7.27
N VAL A 78 -8.98 24.78 -6.27
CA VAL A 78 -9.16 25.67 -5.10
C VAL A 78 -8.97 27.12 -5.55
N ALA A 79 -7.98 27.36 -6.42
CA ALA A 79 -7.72 28.66 -7.01
C ALA A 79 -8.87 29.18 -7.88
N ARG A 80 -9.66 28.29 -8.50
CA ARG A 80 -10.85 28.65 -9.29
C ARG A 80 -12.07 29.02 -8.45
N LEU A 81 -12.06 28.78 -7.14
CA LEU A 81 -13.17 29.16 -6.28
C LEU A 81 -13.14 30.67 -6.00
N PRO A 82 -14.32 31.33 -5.93
CA PRO A 82 -14.40 32.68 -5.40
C PRO A 82 -13.92 32.72 -3.95
N ALA A 83 -13.46 33.90 -3.52
CA ALA A 83 -13.11 34.14 -2.12
C ALA A 83 -14.32 33.79 -1.24
N SER A 84 -14.16 32.77 -0.40
CA SER A 84 -15.22 32.18 0.41
C SER A 84 -14.61 31.35 1.52
N GLU A 85 -15.35 31.15 2.62
CA GLU A 85 -14.92 30.24 3.69
C GLU A 85 -14.63 28.84 3.16
N ARG A 86 -15.40 28.38 2.17
CA ARG A 86 -15.18 27.11 1.48
C ARG A 86 -13.80 27.06 0.82
N ARG A 87 -13.39 28.12 0.12
CA ARG A 87 -12.05 28.20 -0.51
C ARG A 87 -10.97 28.15 0.56
N THR A 88 -11.09 28.95 1.62
CA THR A 88 -10.12 29.00 2.72
C THR A 88 -9.97 27.64 3.39
N ARG A 89 -11.08 26.97 3.69
CA ARG A 89 -11.09 25.63 4.30
C ARG A 89 -10.40 24.60 3.40
N LEU A 90 -10.74 24.55 2.11
CA LEU A 90 -10.11 23.63 1.16
C LEU A 90 -8.62 23.92 0.98
N GLN A 91 -8.23 25.20 0.96
CA GLN A 91 -6.83 25.59 0.85
C GLN A 91 -6.01 25.16 2.08
N SER A 92 -6.56 25.32 3.28
CA SER A 92 -5.95 24.83 4.52
C SER A 92 -5.81 23.31 4.50
N TRP A 93 -6.87 22.60 4.10
CA TRP A 93 -6.86 21.14 4.03
C TRP A 93 -5.78 20.61 3.07
N VAL A 94 -5.68 21.15 1.85
CA VAL A 94 -4.66 20.72 0.86
C VAL A 94 -3.25 21.01 1.36
N ARG A 95 -3.01 22.19 1.94
CA ARG A 95 -1.65 22.65 2.26
C ARG A 95 -1.12 22.16 3.60
N ARG A 96 -2.01 21.93 4.57
CA ARG A 96 -1.63 21.57 5.95
C ARG A 96 -2.05 20.15 6.27
N GLU A 97 -3.36 19.91 6.32
CA GLU A 97 -3.88 18.62 6.82
C GLU A 97 -3.44 17.43 5.97
N LEU A 98 -3.42 17.58 4.63
CA LEU A 98 -2.96 16.52 3.74
C LEU A 98 -1.48 16.19 3.98
N VAL A 99 -0.64 17.22 4.11
CA VAL A 99 0.81 17.06 4.30
C VAL A 99 1.10 16.48 5.69
N GLU A 100 0.41 16.94 6.73
CA GLU A 100 0.55 16.41 8.10
C GLU A 100 0.13 14.93 8.17
N ARG A 101 -1.00 14.56 7.56
CA ARG A 101 -1.53 13.18 7.62
C ARG A 101 -0.73 12.21 6.76
N PHE A 102 -0.25 12.64 5.59
CA PHE A 102 0.45 11.78 4.63
C PHE A 102 1.97 12.05 4.56
N GLY A 103 2.51 12.79 5.54
CA GLY A 103 3.94 13.08 5.65
C GLY A 103 4.80 11.82 5.50
N GLY A 104 5.85 11.91 4.67
CA GLY A 104 6.72 10.77 4.33
C GLY A 104 6.11 9.71 3.39
N ARG A 105 4.82 9.81 3.06
CA ARG A 105 4.10 8.92 2.12
C ARG A 105 3.61 9.62 0.86
N LEU A 106 3.97 10.90 0.69
CA LEU A 106 3.77 11.64 -0.54
C LEU A 106 4.91 11.33 -1.50
N LEU A 107 4.59 10.65 -2.61
CA LEU A 107 5.58 10.26 -3.61
C LEU A 107 5.86 11.46 -4.52
N PRO A 108 7.12 11.93 -4.61
CA PRO A 108 7.48 12.96 -5.57
C PRO A 108 7.46 12.39 -6.99
N VAL A 109 7.22 13.26 -7.97
CA VAL A 109 7.49 12.95 -9.38
C VAL A 109 8.98 13.20 -9.61
N ASP A 110 9.78 12.16 -9.43
CA ASP A 110 11.22 12.20 -9.62
C ASP A 110 11.63 11.89 -11.07
N ALA A 111 12.95 11.93 -11.35
CA ALA A 111 13.48 11.65 -12.68
C ALA A 111 13.12 10.23 -13.18
N ARG A 112 13.05 9.24 -12.29
CA ARG A 112 12.65 7.87 -12.65
C ARG A 112 11.19 7.81 -13.07
N THR A 113 10.32 8.49 -12.33
CA THR A 113 8.89 8.63 -12.63
C THR A 113 8.69 9.36 -13.96
N ALA A 114 9.39 10.48 -14.17
CA ALA A 114 9.30 11.26 -15.40
C ALA A 114 9.77 10.46 -16.63
N ALA A 115 10.90 9.74 -16.53
CA ALA A 115 11.41 8.90 -17.61
C ALA A 115 10.44 7.75 -17.94
N ARG A 116 9.91 7.07 -16.91
CA ARG A 116 8.91 6.01 -17.10
C ARG A 116 7.64 6.53 -17.76
N TRP A 117 7.17 7.70 -17.31
CA TRP A 117 5.99 8.35 -17.87
C TRP A 117 6.18 8.70 -19.35
N GLY A 118 7.30 9.34 -19.70
CA GLY A 118 7.61 9.72 -21.08
C GLY A 118 7.72 8.54 -22.04
N ALA A 119 8.37 7.44 -21.62
CA ALA A 119 8.42 6.21 -22.42
C ALA A 119 7.01 5.64 -22.64
N MET A 120 6.21 5.55 -21.58
CA MET A 120 4.85 5.01 -21.64
C MET A 120 3.91 5.85 -22.52
N THR A 121 3.97 7.18 -22.43
CA THR A 121 3.14 8.06 -23.28
C THR A 121 3.60 8.01 -24.73
N GLY A 122 4.91 8.05 -25.00
CA GLY A 122 5.44 7.96 -26.35
C GLY A 122 5.09 6.64 -27.05
N GLU A 123 5.19 5.50 -26.33
CA GLU A 123 4.74 4.21 -26.85
C GLU A 123 3.25 4.20 -27.20
N SER A 124 2.41 4.82 -26.36
CA SER A 124 0.96 4.86 -26.58
C SER A 124 0.57 5.81 -27.72
N GLU A 125 1.28 6.93 -27.87
CA GLU A 125 1.13 7.88 -28.98
C GLU A 125 1.54 7.25 -30.31
N ASN A 126 2.65 6.51 -30.36
CA ASN A 126 3.07 5.75 -31.54
C ASN A 126 2.03 4.69 -31.98
N ARG A 127 1.19 4.23 -31.04
CA ARG A 127 0.07 3.32 -31.31
C ARG A 127 -1.25 4.05 -31.67
N GLY A 128 -1.21 5.37 -31.83
CA GLY A 128 -2.37 6.21 -32.15
C GLY A 128 -3.41 6.30 -31.02
N ARG A 129 -3.01 6.01 -29.77
CA ARG A 129 -3.92 5.95 -28.62
C ARG A 129 -3.31 6.72 -27.43
N PRO A 130 -3.32 8.06 -27.45
CA PRO A 130 -2.75 8.85 -26.36
C PRO A 130 -3.39 8.50 -25.00
N LEU A 131 -2.58 8.56 -23.94
CA LEU A 131 -3.03 8.31 -22.56
C LEU A 131 -3.44 9.63 -21.88
N PRO A 132 -4.38 9.60 -20.92
CA PRO A 132 -4.70 10.79 -20.13
C PRO A 132 -3.47 11.24 -19.34
N VAL A 133 -3.07 12.51 -19.50
CA VAL A 133 -1.82 13.06 -18.93
C VAL A 133 -1.65 12.79 -17.43
N ILE A 134 -2.71 13.00 -16.65
CA ILE A 134 -2.61 12.92 -15.19
C ILE A 134 -2.72 11.48 -14.70
N ASP A 135 -3.62 10.68 -15.28
CA ASP A 135 -3.79 9.27 -14.89
C ASP A 135 -2.56 8.46 -15.30
N SER A 136 -1.96 8.76 -16.46
CA SER A 136 -0.70 8.17 -16.89
C SER A 136 0.47 8.56 -15.99
N LEU A 137 0.52 9.79 -15.46
CA LEU A 137 1.53 10.18 -14.49
C LEU A 137 1.37 9.41 -13.17
N ILE A 138 0.16 9.30 -12.64
CA ILE A 138 -0.15 8.51 -11.44
C ILE A 138 0.22 7.04 -11.67
N ALA A 139 -0.13 6.48 -12.83
CA ALA A 139 0.23 5.12 -13.22
C ALA A 139 1.74 4.91 -13.29
N ALA A 140 2.49 5.87 -13.87
CA ALA A 140 3.94 5.82 -13.93
C ALA A 140 4.57 5.81 -12.52
N THR A 141 4.09 6.66 -11.61
CA THR A 141 4.51 6.64 -10.20
C THR A 141 4.23 5.28 -9.57
N ALA A 142 3.02 4.75 -9.73
CA ALA A 142 2.66 3.44 -9.18
C ALA A 142 3.57 2.32 -9.71
N LEU A 143 3.86 2.32 -11.01
CA LEU A 143 4.74 1.33 -11.64
C LEU A 143 6.18 1.43 -11.14
N VAL A 144 6.73 2.63 -10.97
CA VAL A 144 8.10 2.84 -10.48
C VAL A 144 8.28 2.33 -9.05
N HIS A 145 7.24 2.41 -8.24
CA HIS A 145 7.25 2.02 -6.83
C HIS A 145 6.62 0.64 -6.56
N GLY A 146 6.11 -0.06 -7.58
CA GLY A 146 5.46 -1.37 -7.41
C GLY A 146 4.14 -1.32 -6.63
N PHE A 147 3.39 -0.22 -6.76
CA PHE A 147 2.13 0.00 -6.05
C PHE A 147 0.90 -0.28 -6.91
N THR A 148 -0.22 -0.57 -6.22
CA THR A 148 -1.55 -0.71 -6.81
C THR A 148 -2.33 0.59 -6.68
N VAL A 149 -2.94 1.05 -7.77
CA VAL A 149 -3.77 2.25 -7.79
C VAL A 149 -5.19 1.91 -7.31
N ALA A 150 -5.64 2.55 -6.23
CA ALA A 150 -7.04 2.51 -5.82
C ALA A 150 -7.84 3.58 -6.60
N THR A 151 -8.72 3.17 -7.51
CA THR A 151 -9.43 4.09 -8.41
C THR A 151 -10.78 3.55 -8.87
N ARG A 152 -11.74 4.45 -9.11
CA ARG A 152 -12.98 4.12 -9.85
C ARG A 152 -12.73 4.05 -11.36
N ASN A 153 -11.75 4.79 -11.87
CA ASN A 153 -11.43 4.87 -13.29
C ASN A 153 -10.53 3.71 -13.73
N VAL A 154 -11.03 2.48 -13.57
CA VAL A 154 -10.23 1.26 -13.77
C VAL A 154 -9.69 1.16 -15.21
N GLU A 155 -10.47 1.60 -16.18
CA GLU A 155 -10.16 1.45 -17.61
C GLU A 155 -8.92 2.24 -18.03
N ASP A 156 -8.80 3.50 -17.62
CA ASP A 156 -7.64 4.33 -17.95
C ASP A 156 -6.34 3.80 -17.32
N PHE A 157 -6.41 3.30 -16.09
CA PHE A 157 -5.24 2.73 -15.42
C PHE A 157 -4.83 1.37 -16.00
N LYS A 158 -5.80 0.56 -16.45
CA LYS A 158 -5.52 -0.65 -17.23
C LYS A 158 -4.79 -0.35 -18.53
N ARG A 159 -5.18 0.72 -19.25
CA ARG A 159 -4.49 1.17 -20.47
C ARG A 159 -3.04 1.59 -20.20
N CYS A 160 -2.77 2.11 -19.01
CA CYS A 160 -1.42 2.46 -18.56
C CYS A 160 -0.61 1.26 -18.03
N GLY A 161 -1.21 0.06 -17.95
CA GLY A 161 -0.56 -1.14 -17.43
C GLY A 161 -0.33 -1.16 -15.92
N ALA A 162 -0.92 -0.24 -15.16
CA ALA A 162 -0.82 -0.22 -13.71
C ALA A 162 -1.80 -1.21 -13.08
N ALA A 163 -1.36 -1.91 -12.02
CA ALA A 163 -2.26 -2.68 -11.19
C ALA A 163 -3.29 -1.75 -10.53
N CYS A 164 -4.56 -2.12 -10.56
CA CYS A 164 -5.64 -1.29 -10.03
C CYS A 164 -6.64 -2.09 -9.21
N VAL A 165 -7.19 -1.46 -8.19
CA VAL A 165 -8.31 -1.96 -7.38
C VAL A 165 -9.40 -0.90 -7.35
N ASN A 166 -10.65 -1.30 -7.56
CA ASN A 166 -11.79 -0.41 -7.42
C ASN A 166 -12.47 -0.68 -6.07
N PRO A 167 -12.26 0.17 -5.05
CA PRO A 167 -12.80 -0.11 -3.73
C PRO A 167 -14.30 0.14 -3.59
N TRP A 168 -14.98 0.57 -4.66
CA TRP A 168 -16.41 0.86 -4.67
C TRP A 168 -17.26 -0.27 -5.25
N VAL A 169 -16.64 -1.32 -5.79
CA VAL A 169 -17.33 -2.55 -6.15
C VAL A 169 -17.04 -3.60 -5.08
N GLU A 170 -18.08 -4.27 -4.61
CA GLU A 170 -17.94 -5.48 -3.79
C GLU A 170 -17.55 -6.63 -4.73
N GLU A 171 -16.60 -7.46 -4.30
CA GLU A 171 -16.31 -8.76 -4.92
C GLU A 171 -17.46 -9.74 -4.67
#